data_AF-A0A351MPZ8-F1
#
_entry.id   AF-A0A351MPZ8-F1
#
_cell.length_a   1.000
_cell.length_b   1.000
_cell.length_c   1.000
_cell.angle_alpha   90.00
_cell.angle_beta   90.00
_cell.angle_gamma   90.00
#
_symmetry.space_group_name_H-M   'P 1'
#
loop_
_entity.id
_entity.type
_entity.pdbx_description
1 polymer ?
#
loop_
_entity_poly.entity_id
_entity_poly.type
_entity_poly.pdbx_seq_one_letter_code
_entity_poly.pdbx_strand_id
1 'polypeptide(L)'
;GPKSIALYREAIGRAGTIIWNGPCGVFEFDLFSKGTQAMAQAVIEATTRGAMTVVGGGDTATAAKKFGADTKVSHCSTGGGASL
;
A
#
# COMPACT_ATOMS: atom_id res chain seq x y z
N GLY A 1 3.96 -4.33 -14.01
CA GLY A 1 3.10 -3.95 -15.15
C GLY A 1 1.66 -4.43 -14.92
N PRO A 2 0.72 -4.29 -15.87
CA PRO A 2 -0.71 -4.56 -15.66
C PRO A 2 -1.03 -5.97 -15.13
N LYS A 3 -0.35 -7.01 -15.64
CA LYS A 3 -0.51 -8.39 -15.15
C LYS A 3 -0.07 -8.55 -13.70
N SER A 4 1.08 -7.95 -13.32
CA SER A 4 1.56 -7.95 -11.93
C SER A 4 0.58 -7.22 -11.00
N ILE A 5 0.02 -6.09 -11.45
CA ILE A 5 -0.98 -5.33 -10.69
C ILE A 5 -2.21 -6.19 -10.40
N ALA A 6 -2.71 -6.93 -11.40
CA ALA A 6 -3.83 -7.84 -11.20
C ALA A 6 -3.53 -8.89 -10.12
N LEU A 7 -2.36 -9.52 -10.18
CA LEU A 7 -1.92 -10.51 -9.19
C LEU A 7 -1.81 -9.91 -7.77
N TYR A 8 -1.26 -8.69 -7.64
CA TYR A 8 -1.18 -8.01 -6.35
C TYR A 8 -2.56 -7.68 -5.78
N ARG A 9 -3.47 -7.16 -6.59
CA ARG A 9 -4.85 -6.85 -6.16
C ARG A 9 -5.57 -8.11 -5.67
N GLU A 10 -5.38 -9.23 -6.36
CA GLU A 10 -5.98 -10.51 -5.99
C GLU A 10 -5.45 -11.01 -4.63
N ALA A 11 -4.12 -10.97 -4.44
CA ALA A 11 -3.48 -11.39 -3.20
C ALA A 11 -3.87 -10.50 -2.01
N ILE A 12 -3.79 -9.17 -2.19
CA ILE A 12 -4.23 -8.18 -1.20
C ILE A 12 -5.71 -8.38 -0.86
N GLY A 13 -6.53 -8.65 -1.86
CA GLY A 13 -7.97 -8.75 -1.69
C GLY A 13 -8.44 -9.89 -0.79
N ARG A 14 -7.65 -10.98 -0.72
CA ARG A 14 -7.92 -12.17 0.11
C ARG A 14 -7.29 -12.09 1.51
N ALA A 15 -6.42 -11.12 1.78
CA ALA A 15 -5.70 -11.05 3.04
C ALA A 15 -6.60 -10.51 4.17
N GLY A 16 -6.58 -11.17 5.32
CA GLY A 16 -7.21 -10.67 6.56
C GLY A 16 -6.31 -9.70 7.34
N THR A 17 -5.00 -9.78 7.13
CA THR A 17 -3.99 -8.89 7.71
C THR A 17 -2.95 -8.55 6.65
N ILE A 18 -2.58 -7.28 6.54
CA ILE A 18 -1.64 -6.76 5.54
C ILE A 18 -0.61 -5.89 6.23
N ILE A 19 0.67 -6.18 6.02
CA ILE A 19 1.78 -5.29 6.35
C ILE A 19 2.38 -4.82 5.04
N TRP A 20 2.29 -3.53 4.76
CA TRP A 20 2.81 -2.91 3.55
C TRP A 20 4.04 -2.08 3.91
N ASN A 21 5.22 -2.56 3.49
CA ASN A 21 6.47 -1.82 3.57
C ASN A 21 7.22 -1.92 2.23
N GLY A 22 7.18 -0.83 1.46
CA GLY A 22 7.82 -0.71 0.14
C GLY A 22 6.80 -0.41 -0.96
N PRO A 23 6.91 0.74 -1.64
CA PRO A 23 6.21 1.01 -2.89
C PRO A 23 6.55 -0.01 -3.99
N CYS A 24 5.61 -0.29 -4.89
CA CYS A 24 5.87 -1.08 -6.09
C CYS A 24 6.23 -0.15 -7.26
N GLY A 25 7.53 0.13 -7.40
CA GLY A 25 8.11 1.01 -8.41
C GLY A 25 8.56 2.37 -7.87
N VAL A 26 9.14 3.20 -8.74
CA VAL A 26 9.63 4.55 -8.42
C VAL A 26 8.45 5.53 -8.44
N PHE A 27 7.65 5.51 -7.39
CA PHE A 27 6.33 6.16 -7.31
C PHE A 27 6.37 7.69 -7.34
N GLU A 28 7.55 8.26 -7.12
CA GLU A 28 7.85 9.69 -7.22
C GLU A 28 7.61 10.20 -8.65
N PHE A 29 7.87 9.38 -9.67
CA PHE A 29 7.59 9.69 -11.07
C PHE A 29 6.26 9.08 -11.52
N ASP A 30 5.36 9.91 -12.03
CA ASP A 30 4.00 9.46 -12.37
C ASP A 30 3.94 8.39 -13.47
N LEU A 31 4.96 8.35 -14.35
CA LEU A 31 5.11 7.28 -15.35
C LEU A 31 5.30 5.89 -14.71
N PHE A 32 5.87 5.82 -13.51
CA PHE A 32 6.20 4.58 -12.81
C PHE A 32 5.35 4.35 -11.55
N SER A 33 4.42 5.26 -11.24
CA SER A 33 3.65 5.24 -9.99
C SER A 33 2.42 4.33 -9.99
N LYS A 34 1.94 3.93 -11.18
CA LYS A 34 0.70 3.16 -11.35
C LYS A 34 0.64 1.86 -10.53
N GLY A 35 1.77 1.17 -10.37
CA GLY A 35 1.84 -0.05 -9.57
C GLY A 35 1.57 0.22 -8.09
N THR A 36 2.28 1.20 -7.53
CA THR A 36 2.12 1.65 -6.15
C THR A 36 0.72 2.19 -5.88
N GLN A 37 0.18 3.00 -6.79
CA GLN A 37 -1.18 3.53 -6.67
C GLN A 37 -2.22 2.41 -6.63
N ALA A 38 -2.09 1.41 -7.51
CA ALA A 38 -3.02 0.28 -7.56
C ALA A 38 -2.93 -0.59 -6.30
N MET A 39 -1.73 -0.76 -5.72
CA MET A 39 -1.56 -1.42 -4.43
C MET A 39 -2.21 -0.63 -3.30
N ALA A 40 -1.96 0.68 -3.21
CA ALA A 40 -2.56 1.55 -2.19
C ALA A 40 -4.09 1.46 -2.22
N GLN A 41 -4.68 1.52 -3.41
CA GLN A 41 -6.13 1.38 -3.59
C GLN A 41 -6.65 0.01 -3.15
N ALA A 42 -5.93 -1.08 -3.48
CA ALA A 42 -6.32 -2.42 -3.06
C ALA A 42 -6.24 -2.61 -1.54
N VAL A 43 -5.24 -2.00 -0.89
CA VAL A 43 -5.09 -2.02 0.57
C VAL A 43 -6.26 -1.30 1.22
N ILE A 44 -6.63 -0.09 0.75
CA ILE A 44 -7.81 0.65 1.23
C ILE A 44 -9.10 -0.20 1.10
N GLU A 45 -9.28 -0.84 -0.05
CA GLU A 45 -10.44 -1.71 -0.30
C GLU A 45 -10.46 -2.89 0.68
N ALA A 46 -9.31 -3.50 0.98
CA ALA A 46 -9.20 -4.58 1.95
C ALA A 46 -9.50 -4.10 3.39
N THR A 47 -8.96 -2.94 3.79
CA THR A 47 -9.27 -2.32 5.11
C THR A 47 -10.76 -2.07 5.25
N THR A 48 -11.39 -1.53 4.21
CA THR A 48 -12.84 -1.26 4.19
C THR A 48 -13.68 -2.53 4.36
N ARG A 49 -13.16 -3.68 3.90
CA ARG A 49 -13.79 -5.00 4.10
C ARG A 49 -13.46 -5.64 5.46
N GLY A 50 -12.72 -4.95 6.33
CA GLY A 50 -12.39 -5.40 7.68
C GLY A 50 -11.02 -6.03 7.85
N ALA A 51 -10.14 -5.99 6.84
CA ALA A 51 -8.76 -6.43 7.01
C ALA A 51 -7.98 -5.48 7.93
N MET A 52 -7.12 -6.03 8.79
CA MET A 52 -6.13 -5.24 9.53
C MET A 52 -5.01 -4.82 8.56
N THR A 53 -4.73 -3.53 8.43
CA THR A 53 -3.72 -3.04 7.50
C THR A 53 -2.73 -2.09 8.16
N VAL A 54 -1.45 -2.40 8.05
CA VAL A 54 -0.34 -1.63 8.62
C VAL A 54 0.54 -1.13 7.48
N VAL A 55 0.76 0.19 7.42
CA VAL A 55 1.76 0.82 6.55
C VAL A 55 3.01 1.07 7.38
N GLY A 56 4.15 0.57 6.91
CA GLY A 56 5.47 0.79 7.51
C GLY A 56 6.47 1.25 6.45
N GLY A 57 7.57 1.89 6.86
CA GLY A 57 8.52 2.50 5.93
C GLY A 57 8.22 3.97 5.63
N GLY A 58 9.24 4.83 5.60
CA GLY A 58 9.08 6.26 5.31
C GLY A 58 8.59 6.52 3.89
N ASP A 59 9.14 5.79 2.92
CA ASP A 59 8.72 5.89 1.51
C ASP A 59 7.30 5.36 1.32
N THR A 60 6.94 4.27 2.01
CA THR A 60 5.58 3.73 1.95
C THR A 60 4.56 4.67 2.60
N ALA A 61 4.89 5.29 3.72
CA ALA A 61 4.04 6.31 4.34
C ALA A 61 3.85 7.52 3.41
N THR A 62 4.92 7.92 2.71
CA THR A 62 4.88 8.99 1.70
C THR A 62 4.01 8.61 0.51
N ALA A 63 4.13 7.38 0.01
CA ALA A 63 3.28 6.84 -1.05
C ALA A 63 1.81 6.74 -0.60
N ALA A 64 1.56 6.25 0.62
CA ALA A 64 0.24 6.16 1.20
C ALA A 64 -0.42 7.55 1.28
N LYS A 65 0.33 8.58 1.70
CA LYS A 65 -0.16 9.96 1.68
C LYS A 65 -0.42 10.48 0.26
N LYS A 66 0.51 10.23 -0.69
CA LYS A 66 0.34 10.64 -2.10
C LYS A 66 -0.95 10.06 -2.73
N PHE A 67 -1.31 8.83 -2.36
CA PHE A 67 -2.48 8.14 -2.91
C PHE A 67 -3.69 8.09 -1.94
N GLY A 68 -3.66 8.86 -0.84
CA GLY A 68 -4.78 9.01 0.10
C GLY A 68 -5.14 7.74 0.90
N ALA A 69 -4.18 6.84 1.09
CA ALA A 69 -4.29 5.63 1.91
C ALA A 69 -3.91 5.86 3.39
N ASP A 70 -3.11 6.88 3.69
CA ASP A 70 -2.57 7.18 5.04
C ASP A 70 -3.65 7.28 6.13
N THR A 71 -4.82 7.81 5.78
CA THR A 71 -5.98 7.97 6.68
C THR A 71 -7.04 6.88 6.52
N LYS A 72 -6.83 5.91 5.62
CA LYS A 72 -7.79 4.87 5.25
C LYS A 72 -7.30 3.45 5.53
N VAL A 73 -6.15 3.33 6.20
CA VAL A 73 -5.58 2.08 6.72
C VAL A 73 -5.73 2.03 8.24
N SER A 74 -5.68 0.84 8.82
CA SER A 74 -5.77 0.65 10.27
C SER A 74 -4.63 1.30 11.05
N HIS A 75 -3.40 1.27 10.52
CA HIS A 75 -2.24 1.92 11.14
C HIS A 75 -1.25 2.42 10.08
N CYS A 76 -0.74 3.64 10.25
CA CYS A 76 0.33 4.21 9.44
C CYS A 76 1.50 4.57 10.37
N SER A 77 2.58 3.80 10.32
CA SER A 77 3.76 3.99 11.16
C SER A 77 4.67 5.08 10.57
N THR A 78 5.16 5.96 11.45
CA THR A 78 6.20 6.96 11.13
C THR A 78 7.62 6.38 11.24
N GLY A 79 7.78 5.19 11.82
CA GLY A 79 9.07 4.57 12.13
C GLY A 79 9.54 3.63 11.02
N GLY A 80 9.95 4.17 9.88
CA GLY A 80 10.21 3.40 8.66
C GLY A 80 10.99 2.08 8.83
N GLY A 81 12.26 2.17 9.23
CA GLY A 81 13.14 1.00 9.44
C GLY A 81 13.01 0.34 10.82
N ALA A 82 12.26 0.94 11.75
CA ALA A 82 12.03 0.39 13.08
C ALA A 82 10.76 -0.49 13.16
N SER A 83 9.95 -0.49 12.10
CA SER A 83 8.66 -1.22 12.05
C SER A 83 8.77 -2.63 11.45
N LEU A 84 9.96 -3.06 11.02
CA LEU A 84 10.24 -4.39 10.46
C LEU A 84 11.23 -5.16 11.35
#